data_AF-A0A940R3R6-F1
#
_entry.id   AF-A0A940R3R6-F1
#
_cell.length_a   1.000
_cell.length_b   1.000
_cell.length_c   1.000
_cell.angle_alpha   90.00
_cell.angle_beta   90.00
_cell.angle_gamma   90.00
#
_symmetry.space_group_name_H-M   'P 1'
#
loop_
_entity.id
_entity.type
_entity.pdbx_description
1 polymer ?
#
loop_
_entity_poly.entity_id
_entity_poly.type
_entity_poly.pdbx_seq_one_letter_code
_entity_poly.pdbx_strand_id
1 'polypeptide(L)'
;MKNNNKRMGLPIYPVALMLLATISSCEKKDYAIPEAKTNFQNDVIKRSLGPAVAGTSIEFAYAMALGKMNGKIVSAQVEASVAGAPATFLEHRSFYTNASGQDIGVPVGTPSTNSGNTTLVNFNVDTNAATLRYYYVVPAAGKGQQVSFTFSATSSTGEKVSFPMGPYALSKMDMVLDLAVKENAACFISIADNAVYTAAEAAQHPEKIDLVYLFRNLPTVAFGHSLVAPATDAMYLQGAVLPAGVNRNAFISKAGQLRDQQLARLQFGVFIDDADFEKLNIAGSPNYAINMKAQTGVWVETADKKYRAYVYFNSINDVAQSAVISIKRYPL
;
A
#
# COMPACT_ATOMS: atom_id res chain seq x y z
N MET A 1 -65.05 -66.86 47.69
CA MET A 1 -64.97 -67.88 46.62
C MET A 1 -63.90 -67.44 45.62
N LYS A 2 -63.03 -68.34 45.14
CA LYS A 2 -61.92 -68.00 44.23
C LYS A 2 -62.31 -68.33 42.79
N ASN A 3 -62.32 -67.33 41.90
CA ASN A 3 -62.42 -67.56 40.45
C ASN A 3 -61.04 -67.78 39.85
N ASN A 4 -60.92 -68.80 39.00
CA ASN A 4 -59.75 -69.05 38.15
C ASN A 4 -60.17 -69.94 36.97
N ASN A 5 -59.43 -69.87 35.85
CA ASN A 5 -59.66 -70.51 34.54
C ASN A 5 -60.70 -69.81 33.64
N LYS A 6 -60.51 -69.72 32.30
CA LYS A 6 -59.37 -70.15 31.45
C LYS A 6 -59.30 -69.34 30.14
N ARG A 7 -58.07 -69.07 29.70
CA ARG A 7 -57.54 -68.89 28.32
C ARG A 7 -58.53 -68.62 27.17
N MET A 8 -58.28 -67.53 26.43
CA MET A 8 -58.66 -67.37 25.02
C MET A 8 -57.45 -66.84 24.24
N GLY A 9 -57.29 -67.22 22.95
CA GLY A 9 -56.03 -67.13 22.21
C GLY A 9 -55.81 -65.88 21.35
N LEU A 10 -54.52 -65.63 21.05
CA LEU A 10 -54.01 -64.93 19.86
C LEU A 10 -54.22 -65.80 18.58
N PRO A 11 -53.90 -65.36 17.34
CA PRO A 11 -53.24 -64.12 16.89
C PRO A 11 -54.17 -63.27 15.96
N ILE A 12 -53.79 -62.23 15.20
CA ILE A 12 -52.50 -61.66 14.76
C ILE A 12 -52.61 -60.10 14.77
N TYR A 13 -51.50 -59.36 14.96
CA TYR A 13 -51.38 -57.95 14.56
C TYR A 13 -50.37 -57.81 13.40
N PRO A 14 -50.65 -57.01 12.36
CA PRO A 14 -49.78 -56.89 11.20
C PRO A 14 -48.48 -56.13 11.51
N VAL A 15 -47.37 -56.67 10.98
CA VAL A 15 -46.04 -56.03 10.96
C VAL A 15 -46.10 -54.79 10.07
N ALA A 16 -46.11 -53.60 10.67
CA ALA A 16 -46.03 -52.33 9.93
C ALA A 16 -45.50 -51.14 10.76
N LEU A 17 -44.58 -51.36 11.72
CA LEU A 17 -43.80 -50.26 12.30
C LEU A 17 -42.47 -50.11 11.56
N MET A 18 -42.57 -49.74 10.29
CA MET A 18 -41.43 -49.56 9.42
C MET A 18 -40.66 -48.29 9.83
N LEU A 19 -39.36 -48.43 10.00
CA LEU A 19 -38.43 -47.41 10.43
C LEU A 19 -38.30 -46.30 9.35
N LEU A 20 -39.25 -45.34 9.32
CA LEU A 20 -39.11 -44.12 8.51
C LEU A 20 -38.05 -43.20 9.15
N ALA A 21 -36.78 -43.56 8.94
CA ALA A 21 -35.71 -42.59 8.95
C ALA A 21 -35.98 -41.58 7.82
N THR A 22 -36.43 -40.38 8.16
CA THR A 22 -36.58 -39.27 7.22
C THR A 22 -35.20 -38.83 6.74
N ILE A 23 -34.73 -39.48 5.67
CA ILE A 23 -33.57 -39.02 4.91
C ILE A 23 -34.03 -37.75 4.19
N SER A 24 -33.97 -36.60 4.86
CA SER A 24 -33.97 -35.30 4.21
C SER A 24 -32.67 -35.20 3.40
N SER A 25 -32.70 -35.81 2.21
CA SER A 25 -31.74 -35.53 1.15
C SER A 25 -31.83 -34.04 0.90
N CYS A 26 -30.84 -33.30 1.39
CA CYS A 26 -30.66 -31.90 1.02
C CYS A 26 -30.59 -31.87 -0.50
N GLU A 27 -31.57 -31.26 -1.16
CA GLU A 27 -31.53 -31.08 -2.60
C GLU A 27 -30.23 -30.36 -2.92
N LYS A 28 -29.31 -31.07 -3.60
CA LYS A 28 -28.16 -30.44 -4.19
C LYS A 28 -28.73 -29.46 -5.21
N LYS A 29 -28.76 -28.17 -4.86
CA LYS A 29 -29.02 -27.12 -5.83
C LYS A 29 -27.98 -27.31 -6.93
N ASP A 30 -28.43 -27.78 -8.08
CA ASP A 30 -27.56 -27.94 -9.24
C ASP A 30 -26.85 -26.62 -9.47
N TYR A 31 -25.54 -26.70 -9.67
CA TYR A 31 -24.72 -25.52 -9.93
C TYR A 31 -25.06 -24.98 -11.32
N ALA A 32 -26.11 -24.16 -11.38
CA ALA A 32 -26.48 -23.43 -12.57
C ALA A 32 -25.36 -22.43 -12.88
N ILE A 33 -24.65 -22.66 -13.98
CA ILE A 33 -23.69 -21.69 -14.52
C ILE A 33 -24.50 -20.42 -14.82
N PRO A 34 -24.17 -19.24 -14.24
CA PRO A 34 -24.91 -18.02 -14.50
C PRO A 34 -24.88 -17.68 -15.99
N GLU A 35 -26.04 -17.37 -16.57
CA GLU A 35 -26.09 -16.93 -17.97
C GLU A 35 -25.25 -15.66 -18.17
N ALA A 36 -24.44 -15.66 -19.22
CA ALA A 36 -23.61 -14.51 -19.56
C ALA A 36 -24.51 -13.34 -20.02
N LYS A 37 -24.54 -12.27 -19.21
CA LYS A 37 -25.22 -11.02 -19.55
C LYS A 37 -24.76 -10.49 -20.92
N THR A 38 -25.71 -10.17 -21.79
CA THR A 38 -25.47 -9.74 -23.18
C THR A 38 -25.52 -8.22 -23.37
N ASN A 39 -26.15 -7.48 -22.43
CA ASN A 39 -26.12 -6.03 -22.38
C ASN A 39 -24.70 -5.50 -22.16
N PHE A 40 -24.46 -4.22 -22.44
CA PHE A 40 -23.19 -3.61 -22.07
C PHE A 40 -23.13 -3.52 -20.53
N GLN A 41 -21.98 -3.87 -19.96
CA GLN A 41 -21.73 -3.87 -18.53
C GLN A 41 -20.27 -3.61 -18.22
N ASN A 42 -20.00 -3.20 -16.99
CA ASN A 42 -18.66 -2.96 -16.48
C ASN A 42 -18.55 -3.35 -14.99
N ASP A 43 -17.31 -3.49 -14.52
CA ASP A 43 -16.95 -3.76 -13.13
C ASP A 43 -15.55 -3.18 -12.82
N VAL A 44 -15.26 -2.84 -11.56
CA VAL A 44 -13.97 -2.27 -11.15
C VAL A 44 -13.48 -2.89 -9.86
N ILE A 45 -12.20 -3.29 -9.83
CA ILE A 45 -11.50 -3.66 -8.58
C ILE A 45 -10.31 -2.74 -8.32
N LYS A 46 -10.13 -2.33 -7.05
CA LYS A 46 -8.89 -1.69 -6.57
C LYS A 46 -7.83 -2.76 -6.34
N ARG A 47 -6.63 -2.56 -6.88
CA ARG A 47 -5.49 -3.49 -6.80
C ARG A 47 -4.43 -3.08 -5.78
N SER A 48 -4.21 -1.78 -5.55
CA SER A 48 -3.29 -1.31 -4.51
C SER A 48 -3.79 -1.67 -3.09
N LEU A 49 -2.89 -2.15 -2.22
CA LEU A 49 -3.20 -2.50 -0.82
C LEU A 49 -2.73 -1.45 0.20
N GLY A 50 -1.54 -0.87 0.00
CA GLY A 50 -0.95 0.10 0.92
C GLY A 50 -1.61 1.49 0.92
N PRO A 51 -1.20 2.38 1.85
CA PRO A 51 -1.70 3.75 1.94
C PRO A 51 -1.33 4.58 0.70
N ALA A 52 -2.24 5.45 0.30
CA ALA A 52 -2.12 6.30 -0.89
C ALA A 52 -1.26 7.54 -0.60
N VAL A 53 0.06 7.36 -0.60
CA VAL A 53 1.06 8.42 -0.38
C VAL A 53 1.30 9.20 -1.66
N ALA A 54 1.54 10.52 -1.56
CA ALA A 54 1.85 11.37 -2.71
C ALA A 54 3.00 10.80 -3.56
N GLY A 55 2.86 10.84 -4.88
CA GLY A 55 3.80 10.24 -5.84
C GLY A 55 3.65 8.73 -6.05
N THR A 56 2.90 8.01 -5.20
CA THR A 56 2.55 6.59 -5.44
C THR A 56 1.27 6.46 -6.28
N SER A 57 0.99 5.25 -6.78
CA SER A 57 -0.21 4.97 -7.59
C SER A 57 -1.28 4.20 -6.83
N ILE A 58 -2.53 4.65 -6.95
CA ILE A 58 -3.71 3.81 -6.71
C ILE A 58 -4.05 3.11 -8.02
N GLU A 59 -3.79 1.80 -8.08
CA GLU A 59 -4.06 0.95 -9.23
C GLU A 59 -5.48 0.35 -9.16
N PHE A 60 -6.18 0.38 -10.28
CA PHE A 60 -7.46 -0.28 -10.48
C PHE A 60 -7.43 -1.15 -11.74
N ALA A 61 -8.15 -2.27 -11.75
CA ALA A 61 -8.51 -2.97 -12.98
C ALA A 61 -9.98 -2.68 -13.30
N TYR A 62 -10.22 -2.14 -14.49
CA TYR A 62 -11.54 -1.78 -15.00
C TYR A 62 -11.94 -2.74 -16.11
N ALA A 63 -12.91 -3.61 -15.83
CA ALA A 63 -13.46 -4.58 -16.76
C ALA A 63 -14.71 -4.03 -17.47
N MET A 64 -14.83 -4.31 -18.76
CA MET A 64 -15.95 -3.92 -19.62
C MET A 64 -16.29 -5.09 -20.52
N ALA A 65 -17.58 -5.39 -20.71
CA ALA A 65 -18.04 -6.47 -21.58
C ALA A 65 -19.41 -6.17 -22.21
N LEU A 66 -19.61 -6.60 -23.45
CA LEU A 66 -20.90 -6.59 -24.15
C LEU A 66 -21.05 -7.86 -25.02
N GLY A 67 -22.28 -8.26 -25.31
CA GLY A 67 -22.55 -9.44 -26.15
C GLY A 67 -21.92 -9.30 -27.54
N LYS A 68 -21.22 -10.34 -28.06
CA LYS A 68 -20.42 -10.27 -29.31
C LYS A 68 -21.15 -9.67 -30.52
N MET A 69 -22.46 -9.89 -30.62
CA MET A 69 -23.31 -9.42 -31.72
C MET A 69 -23.85 -7.99 -31.51
N ASN A 70 -23.73 -7.42 -30.30
CA ASN A 70 -24.39 -6.19 -29.89
C ASN A 70 -23.54 -4.92 -30.11
N GLY A 71 -22.29 -5.05 -30.57
CA GLY A 71 -21.41 -3.91 -30.86
C GLY A 71 -19.93 -4.20 -30.62
N LYS A 72 -19.18 -3.13 -30.32
CA LYS A 72 -17.76 -3.10 -29.88
C LYS A 72 -17.60 -2.03 -28.79
N ILE A 73 -16.55 -2.13 -27.97
CA ILE A 73 -16.14 -1.06 -27.04
C ILE A 73 -15.39 0.00 -27.85
N VAL A 74 -15.75 1.28 -27.72
CA VAL A 74 -15.09 2.38 -28.48
C VAL A 74 -14.26 3.32 -27.60
N SER A 75 -14.60 3.46 -26.32
CA SER A 75 -13.81 4.25 -25.38
C SER A 75 -14.00 3.80 -23.93
N ALA A 76 -12.97 4.07 -23.11
CA ALA A 76 -12.99 3.92 -21.67
C ALA A 76 -12.43 5.20 -21.02
N GLN A 77 -13.11 5.69 -19.98
CA GLN A 77 -12.78 6.94 -19.31
C GLN A 77 -12.81 6.73 -17.78
N VAL A 78 -11.89 7.39 -17.07
CA VAL A 78 -11.95 7.55 -15.62
C VAL A 78 -11.99 9.04 -15.30
N GLU A 79 -12.96 9.44 -14.49
CA GLU A 79 -13.02 10.77 -13.88
C GLU A 79 -12.71 10.67 -12.39
N ALA A 80 -11.71 11.40 -11.92
CA ALA A 80 -11.33 11.47 -10.51
C ALA A 80 -11.90 12.75 -9.88
N SER A 81 -12.32 12.72 -8.61
CA SER A 81 -12.81 13.92 -7.91
C SER A 81 -11.69 14.94 -7.62
N VAL A 82 -10.44 14.51 -7.68
CA VAL A 82 -9.23 15.33 -7.57
C VAL A 82 -8.33 14.98 -8.76
N ALA A 83 -7.79 15.99 -9.46
CA ALA A 83 -6.88 15.79 -10.58
C ALA A 83 -5.64 14.98 -10.17
N GLY A 84 -5.35 13.89 -10.88
CA GLY A 84 -4.14 13.10 -10.65
C GLY A 84 -2.87 13.86 -11.04
N ALA A 85 -1.72 13.44 -10.50
CA ALA A 85 -0.43 13.99 -10.95
C ALA A 85 -0.19 13.66 -12.45
N PRO A 86 0.70 14.39 -13.16
CA PRO A 86 0.86 14.28 -14.61
C PRO A 86 1.13 12.87 -15.16
N ALA A 87 1.74 11.99 -14.36
CA ALA A 87 1.99 10.60 -14.70
C ALA A 87 0.76 9.66 -14.54
N THR A 88 -0.43 10.20 -14.26
CA THR A 88 -1.69 9.44 -14.20
C THR A 88 -2.11 9.00 -15.60
N PHE A 89 -2.44 7.72 -15.77
CA PHE A 89 -2.81 7.16 -17.07
C PHE A 89 -3.78 5.97 -16.95
N LEU A 90 -4.46 5.68 -18.06
CA LEU A 90 -5.24 4.46 -18.27
C LEU A 90 -4.52 3.65 -19.35
N GLU A 91 -4.16 2.41 -19.03
CA GLU A 91 -3.44 1.53 -19.95
C GLU A 91 -4.30 1.26 -21.20
N HIS A 92 -3.69 1.40 -22.38
CA HIS A 92 -4.33 1.15 -23.69
C HIS A 92 -4.25 -0.33 -24.13
N ARG A 93 -3.69 -1.18 -23.26
CA ARG A 93 -3.62 -2.63 -23.39
C ARG A 93 -4.68 -3.25 -22.49
N SER A 94 -5.45 -4.19 -23.05
CA SER A 94 -6.30 -5.05 -22.25
C SER A 94 -5.52 -6.25 -21.73
N PHE A 95 -5.68 -6.56 -20.44
CA PHE A 95 -5.08 -7.73 -19.81
C PHE A 95 -6.08 -8.88 -19.77
N TYR A 96 -5.85 -9.87 -20.61
CA TYR A 96 -6.52 -11.17 -20.56
C TYR A 96 -5.75 -12.12 -19.64
N THR A 97 -6.39 -13.17 -19.13
CA THR A 97 -5.74 -14.19 -18.30
C THR A 97 -5.59 -15.49 -19.09
N ASN A 98 -4.38 -16.07 -19.13
CA ASN A 98 -4.15 -17.37 -19.77
C ASN A 98 -4.57 -18.55 -18.86
N ALA A 99 -4.52 -19.77 -19.39
CA ALA A 99 -4.88 -20.99 -18.63
C ALA A 99 -4.01 -21.25 -17.38
N SER A 100 -2.86 -20.57 -17.24
CA SER A 100 -1.96 -20.64 -16.09
C SER A 100 -2.14 -19.48 -15.11
N GLY A 101 -3.15 -18.63 -15.29
CA GLY A 101 -3.42 -17.48 -14.41
C GLY A 101 -2.53 -16.25 -14.67
N GLN A 102 -1.76 -16.23 -15.76
CA GLN A 102 -0.85 -15.12 -16.09
C GLN A 102 -1.54 -14.08 -16.98
N ASP A 103 -1.18 -12.81 -16.79
CA ASP A 103 -1.64 -11.69 -17.60
C ASP A 103 -1.03 -11.71 -19.03
N ILE A 104 -1.88 -11.55 -20.05
CA ILE A 104 -1.51 -11.27 -21.43
C ILE A 104 -2.04 -9.88 -21.80
N GLY A 105 -1.14 -8.90 -21.89
CA GLY A 105 -1.46 -7.53 -22.30
C GLY A 105 -1.52 -7.38 -23.82
N VAL A 106 -2.70 -7.11 -24.37
CA VAL A 106 -2.98 -6.92 -25.80
C VAL A 106 -3.37 -5.46 -26.06
N PRO A 107 -2.66 -4.70 -26.91
CA PRO A 107 -3.09 -3.35 -27.30
C PRO A 107 -4.49 -3.35 -27.92
N VAL A 108 -5.38 -2.49 -27.40
CA VAL A 108 -6.77 -2.32 -27.89
C VAL A 108 -7.13 -0.87 -28.25
N GLY A 109 -6.25 0.08 -27.90
CA GLY A 109 -6.42 1.51 -28.14
C GLY A 109 -5.10 2.25 -28.28
N THR A 110 -5.18 3.57 -28.41
CA THR A 110 -4.01 4.46 -28.30
C THR A 110 -3.72 4.81 -26.83
N PRO A 111 -2.48 5.20 -26.46
CA PRO A 111 -2.17 5.72 -25.13
C PRO A 111 -3.16 6.78 -24.64
N SER A 112 -3.48 6.76 -23.34
CA SER A 112 -4.52 7.62 -22.79
C SER A 112 -4.16 9.10 -22.81
N THR A 113 -5.13 9.97 -23.07
CA THR A 113 -5.04 11.39 -22.76
C THR A 113 -5.53 11.64 -21.33
N ASN A 114 -4.69 12.23 -20.49
CA ASN A 114 -5.07 12.71 -19.16
C ASN A 114 -5.15 14.25 -19.17
N SER A 115 -6.31 14.80 -18.79
CA SER A 115 -6.58 16.25 -18.81
C SER A 115 -7.47 16.64 -17.64
N GLY A 116 -6.91 17.40 -16.69
CA GLY A 116 -7.58 17.78 -15.46
C GLY A 116 -7.97 16.56 -14.62
N ASN A 117 -9.27 16.36 -14.44
CA ASN A 117 -9.83 15.24 -13.69
C ASN A 117 -10.07 13.98 -14.54
N THR A 118 -9.91 14.05 -15.87
CA THR A 118 -10.37 13.02 -16.80
C THR A 118 -9.21 12.34 -17.52
N THR A 119 -9.16 11.01 -17.44
CA THR A 119 -8.26 10.16 -18.25
C THR A 119 -9.09 9.32 -19.22
N LEU A 120 -8.76 9.37 -20.51
CA LEU A 120 -9.52 8.74 -21.61
C LEU A 120 -8.62 7.85 -22.48
N VAL A 121 -9.08 6.63 -22.80
CA VAL A 121 -8.55 5.76 -23.87
C VAL A 121 -9.62 5.62 -24.95
N ASN A 122 -9.21 5.85 -26.21
CA ASN A 122 -10.00 5.52 -27.39
C ASN A 122 -9.52 4.18 -27.95
N PHE A 123 -10.47 3.27 -28.23
CA PHE A 123 -10.18 1.97 -28.80
C PHE A 123 -9.98 2.09 -30.31
N ASN A 124 -8.98 1.38 -30.84
CA ASN A 124 -8.68 1.28 -32.27
C ASN A 124 -8.62 -0.17 -32.76
N VAL A 125 -8.90 -1.13 -31.87
CA VAL A 125 -9.07 -2.55 -32.19
C VAL A 125 -10.47 -2.97 -31.75
N ASP A 126 -11.19 -3.62 -32.66
CA ASP A 126 -12.51 -4.19 -32.41
C ASP A 126 -12.48 -5.24 -31.31
N THR A 127 -13.05 -4.92 -30.15
CA THR A 127 -13.26 -5.88 -29.05
C THR A 127 -14.62 -5.70 -28.39
N ASN A 128 -15.14 -6.78 -27.81
CA ASN A 128 -16.38 -6.83 -27.05
C ASN A 128 -16.15 -7.04 -25.55
N ALA A 129 -14.91 -7.32 -25.12
CA ALA A 129 -14.55 -7.50 -23.72
C ALA A 129 -13.09 -7.06 -23.49
N ALA A 130 -12.89 -6.20 -22.49
CA ALA A 130 -11.57 -5.68 -22.13
C ALA A 130 -11.47 -5.35 -20.64
N THR A 131 -10.36 -5.75 -20.03
CA THR A 131 -9.91 -5.24 -18.72
C THR A 131 -8.72 -4.31 -18.92
N LEU A 132 -8.87 -3.02 -18.62
CA LEU A 132 -7.78 -2.02 -18.64
C LEU A 132 -7.26 -1.76 -17.21
N ARG A 133 -6.03 -1.25 -17.08
CA ARG A 133 -5.48 -0.84 -15.78
C ARG A 133 -5.38 0.68 -15.68
N TYR A 134 -5.95 1.25 -14.64
CA TYR A 134 -5.87 2.67 -14.34
C TYR A 134 -4.87 2.90 -13.21
N TYR A 135 -3.95 3.85 -13.40
CA TYR A 135 -2.93 4.23 -12.45
C TYR A 135 -3.13 5.70 -12.06
N TYR A 136 -3.86 5.94 -10.98
CA TYR A 136 -3.99 7.28 -10.40
C TYR A 136 -2.76 7.62 -9.57
N VAL A 137 -1.92 8.53 -10.05
CA VAL A 137 -0.74 8.99 -9.31
C VAL A 137 -1.17 10.09 -8.35
N VAL A 138 -1.00 9.84 -7.04
CA VAL A 138 -1.47 10.73 -5.98
C VAL A 138 -0.74 12.09 -6.06
N PRO A 139 -1.46 13.21 -6.28
CA PRO A 139 -0.85 14.53 -6.38
C PRO A 139 -0.42 15.05 -5.01
N ALA A 140 0.66 15.85 -4.96
CA ALA A 140 1.11 16.49 -3.73
C ALA A 140 0.04 17.40 -3.09
N ALA A 141 -0.79 18.05 -3.91
CA ALA A 141 -1.92 18.87 -3.46
C ALA A 141 -3.09 18.05 -2.86
N GLY A 142 -3.17 16.75 -3.13
CA GLY A 142 -4.24 15.86 -2.65
C GLY A 142 -4.02 15.28 -1.25
N LYS A 143 -2.86 15.53 -0.62
CA LYS A 143 -2.53 15.01 0.72
C LYS A 143 -3.60 15.34 1.75
N GLY A 144 -4.00 14.35 2.56
CA GLY A 144 -5.02 14.49 3.59
C GLY A 144 -6.46 14.65 3.07
N GLN A 145 -6.68 14.67 1.76
CA GLN A 145 -8.01 14.73 1.15
C GLN A 145 -8.57 13.31 0.94
N GLN A 146 -9.79 13.24 0.39
CA GLN A 146 -10.37 12.00 -0.14
C GLN A 146 -10.51 12.10 -1.65
N VAL A 147 -10.31 10.99 -2.37
CA VAL A 147 -10.55 10.89 -3.81
C VAL A 147 -11.56 9.79 -4.12
N SER A 148 -12.53 10.10 -4.98
CA SER A 148 -13.46 9.15 -5.59
C SER A 148 -13.23 9.10 -7.10
N PHE A 149 -13.65 8.01 -7.73
CA PHE A 149 -13.48 7.77 -9.15
C PHE A 149 -14.80 7.33 -9.78
N THR A 150 -15.06 7.77 -11.00
CA THR A 150 -16.14 7.26 -11.86
C THR A 150 -15.52 6.65 -13.11
N PHE A 151 -15.57 5.33 -13.21
CA PHE A 151 -15.13 4.58 -14.37
C PHE A 151 -16.30 4.46 -15.34
N SER A 152 -16.10 4.78 -16.61
CA SER A 152 -17.15 4.70 -17.63
C SER A 152 -16.63 4.21 -18.96
N ALA A 153 -17.52 3.65 -19.78
CA ALA A 153 -17.19 3.18 -21.11
C ALA A 153 -18.34 3.43 -22.07
N THR A 154 -18.02 3.58 -23.35
CA THR A 154 -18.98 3.77 -24.44
C THR A 154 -18.82 2.64 -25.46
N SER A 155 -19.95 2.13 -25.98
CA SER A 155 -19.98 1.15 -27.06
C SER A 155 -20.22 1.79 -28.43
N SER A 156 -20.03 1.02 -29.49
CA SER A 156 -20.31 1.41 -30.88
C SER A 156 -21.79 1.71 -31.17
N THR A 157 -22.71 1.33 -30.27
CA THR A 157 -24.14 1.68 -30.36
C THR A 157 -24.49 2.96 -29.62
N GLY A 158 -23.52 3.61 -28.96
CA GLY A 158 -23.72 4.78 -28.11
C GLY A 158 -24.19 4.45 -26.69
N GLU A 159 -24.39 3.16 -26.36
CA GLU A 159 -24.67 2.71 -25.00
C GLU A 159 -23.49 3.05 -24.08
N LYS A 160 -23.80 3.46 -22.85
CA LYS A 160 -22.80 3.84 -21.84
C LYS A 160 -23.04 3.10 -20.54
N VAL A 161 -21.94 2.72 -19.90
CA VAL A 161 -21.92 2.10 -18.57
C VAL A 161 -21.01 2.90 -17.65
N SER A 162 -21.30 2.88 -16.35
CA SER A 162 -20.59 3.66 -15.33
C SER A 162 -20.53 2.92 -14.01
N PHE A 163 -19.39 3.03 -13.31
CA PHE A 163 -19.12 2.35 -12.04
C PHE A 163 -18.35 3.29 -11.09
N PRO A 164 -18.93 3.66 -9.93
CA PRO A 164 -18.28 4.51 -8.94
C PRO A 164 -17.34 3.71 -8.03
N MET A 165 -16.21 4.30 -7.64
CA MET A 165 -15.24 3.72 -6.70
C MET A 165 -14.77 4.76 -5.67
N GLY A 166 -14.61 4.32 -4.42
CA GLY A 166 -14.20 5.18 -3.31
C GLY A 166 -15.39 5.70 -2.48
N PRO A 167 -15.18 6.74 -1.65
CA PRO A 167 -13.94 7.51 -1.53
C PRO A 167 -12.77 6.71 -0.93
N TYR A 168 -11.56 7.14 -1.25
CA TYR A 168 -10.32 6.65 -0.66
C TYR A 168 -9.55 7.80 -0.02
N ALA A 169 -9.08 7.61 1.21
CA ALA A 169 -8.23 8.58 1.89
C ALA A 169 -6.85 8.68 1.21
N LEU A 170 -6.41 9.91 0.97
CA LEU A 170 -5.06 10.23 0.53
C LEU A 170 -4.24 10.59 1.76
N SER A 171 -3.13 9.89 1.95
CA SER A 171 -2.27 10.06 3.13
C SER A 171 -1.70 11.48 3.20
N LYS A 172 -1.52 12.01 4.42
CA LYS A 172 -0.73 13.24 4.63
C LYS A 172 0.77 12.98 4.53
N MET A 173 1.20 11.72 4.54
CA MET A 173 2.61 11.36 4.56
C MET A 173 3.37 11.85 3.32
N ASP A 174 4.66 12.06 3.54
CA ASP A 174 5.69 12.04 2.51
C ASP A 174 6.45 10.72 2.55
N MET A 175 6.96 10.29 1.40
CA MET A 175 7.85 9.13 1.30
C MET A 175 8.99 9.43 0.32
N VAL A 176 10.21 9.12 0.75
CA VAL A 176 11.42 9.15 -0.09
C VAL A 176 12.14 7.82 0.07
N LEU A 177 12.65 7.30 -1.04
CA LEU A 177 13.33 6.00 -1.10
C LEU A 177 14.80 6.17 -1.42
N ASP A 178 15.60 5.19 -0.99
CA ASP A 178 16.97 4.97 -1.44
C ASP A 178 17.94 6.15 -1.25
N LEU A 179 17.77 6.92 -0.17
CA LEU A 179 18.72 7.95 0.26
C LEU A 179 20.05 7.32 0.71
N ALA A 180 21.14 7.69 0.07
CA ALA A 180 22.48 7.28 0.48
C ALA A 180 22.99 8.11 1.66
N VAL A 181 23.48 7.45 2.71
CA VAL A 181 24.18 8.08 3.84
C VAL A 181 25.58 7.49 4.00
N LYS A 182 26.57 8.34 4.32
CA LYS A 182 27.97 7.93 4.48
C LYS A 182 28.71 8.78 5.50
N GLU A 183 29.46 8.10 6.37
CA GLU A 183 30.32 8.69 7.40
C GLU A 183 31.26 9.76 6.80
N ASN A 184 31.35 10.92 7.47
CA ASN A 184 32.17 12.07 7.06
C ASN A 184 31.96 12.57 5.62
N ALA A 185 30.79 12.29 5.03
CA ALA A 185 30.37 12.79 3.72
C ALA A 185 28.93 13.34 3.82
N ALA A 186 27.97 12.71 3.13
CA ALA A 186 26.55 13.00 3.29
C ALA A 186 26.01 12.20 4.49
N CYS A 187 26.04 12.81 5.69
CA CYS A 187 25.62 12.16 6.94
C CYS A 187 24.61 12.97 7.78
N PHE A 188 24.31 14.22 7.43
CA PHE A 188 23.36 15.04 8.18
C PHE A 188 21.98 14.90 7.55
N ILE A 189 20.97 14.47 8.32
CA ILE A 189 19.64 14.15 7.77
C ILE A 189 18.63 15.15 8.30
N SER A 190 17.86 15.74 7.39
CA SER A 190 16.70 16.56 7.74
C SER A 190 15.41 15.79 7.51
N ILE A 191 14.58 15.70 8.54
CA ILE A 191 13.22 15.19 8.40
C ILE A 191 12.31 16.27 7.77
N ALA A 192 12.55 17.55 8.06
CA ALA A 192 11.80 18.66 7.47
C ALA A 192 11.90 18.73 5.93
N ASP A 193 13.05 18.36 5.38
CA ASP A 193 13.25 18.32 3.92
C ASP A 193 13.23 16.90 3.32
N ASN A 194 13.19 15.84 4.15
CA ASN A 194 13.34 14.44 3.73
C ASN A 194 14.62 14.20 2.89
N ALA A 195 15.73 14.81 3.33
CA ALA A 195 16.98 14.90 2.58
C ALA A 195 18.21 14.55 3.42
N VAL A 196 19.30 14.20 2.74
CA VAL A 196 20.63 14.01 3.32
C VAL A 196 21.56 15.11 2.81
N TYR A 197 22.30 15.69 3.72
CA TYR A 197 23.22 16.81 3.53
C TYR A 197 24.66 16.43 3.89
N THR A 198 25.60 17.04 3.19
CA THR A 198 27.00 17.15 3.61
C THR A 198 27.16 18.16 4.76
N ALA A 199 28.32 18.18 5.41
CA ALA A 199 28.64 19.17 6.45
C ALA A 199 28.49 20.64 5.98
N ALA A 200 28.81 20.92 4.70
CA ALA A 200 28.75 22.27 4.14
C ALA A 200 27.32 22.75 3.86
N GLU A 201 26.43 21.84 3.48
CA GLU A 201 25.00 22.13 3.28
C GLU A 201 24.27 22.18 4.64
N ALA A 202 24.62 21.28 5.56
CA ALA A 202 24.12 21.30 6.94
C ALA A 202 24.48 22.60 7.69
N ALA A 203 25.64 23.20 7.40
CA ALA A 203 26.03 24.51 7.92
C ALA A 203 25.15 25.67 7.41
N GLN A 204 24.44 25.50 6.28
CA GLN A 204 23.52 26.50 5.72
C GLN A 204 22.09 26.31 6.25
N HIS A 205 21.77 25.13 6.78
CA HIS A 205 20.45 24.77 7.32
C HIS A 205 20.52 24.10 8.72
N PRO A 206 21.28 24.66 9.68
CA PRO A 206 21.51 24.02 10.97
C PRO A 206 20.22 23.76 11.77
N GLU A 207 19.21 24.60 11.56
CA GLU A 207 17.88 24.53 12.17
C GLU A 207 17.01 23.38 11.64
N LYS A 208 17.47 22.64 10.62
CA LYS A 208 16.74 21.52 9.99
C LYS A 208 17.35 20.15 10.22
N ILE A 209 18.55 20.05 10.79
CA ILE A 209 19.28 18.79 10.92
C ILE A 209 18.80 18.07 12.19
N ASP A 210 17.97 17.04 12.01
CA ASP A 210 17.40 16.26 13.12
C ASP A 210 18.29 15.08 13.53
N LEU A 211 19.04 14.49 12.57
CA LEU A 211 19.86 13.31 12.79
C LEU A 211 21.23 13.45 12.13
N VAL A 212 22.21 12.76 12.71
CA VAL A 212 23.54 12.51 12.14
C VAL A 212 23.72 11.00 12.02
N TYR A 213 24.03 10.54 10.82
CA TYR A 213 24.45 9.17 10.57
C TYR A 213 25.92 9.00 10.96
N LEU A 214 26.21 7.97 11.75
CA LEU A 214 27.55 7.64 12.21
C LEU A 214 27.90 6.16 11.96
N PHE A 215 29.17 5.88 11.69
CA PHE A 215 29.76 4.54 11.79
C PHE A 215 30.95 4.55 12.75
N ARG A 216 30.94 3.69 13.78
CA ARG A 216 32.10 3.49 14.66
C ARG A 216 32.34 2.00 14.91
N ASN A 217 33.57 1.56 14.68
CA ASN A 217 34.05 0.24 15.09
C ASN A 217 34.83 0.39 16.40
N LEU A 218 34.17 0.17 17.55
CA LEU A 218 34.77 0.32 18.88
C LEU A 218 35.17 -1.06 19.45
N PRO A 219 36.34 -1.23 20.07
CA PRO A 219 36.82 -2.55 20.50
C PRO A 219 35.95 -3.26 21.54
N THR A 220 35.21 -2.51 22.37
CA THR A 220 34.48 -3.03 23.54
C THR A 220 32.97 -2.84 23.46
N VAL A 221 32.46 -2.12 22.45
CA VAL A 221 31.04 -1.79 22.30
C VAL A 221 30.63 -1.97 20.85
N ALA A 222 29.58 -2.75 20.61
CA ALA A 222 28.95 -2.83 19.31
C ALA A 222 28.22 -1.51 19.00
N PHE A 223 28.95 -0.51 18.51
CA PHE A 223 28.41 0.79 18.10
C PHE A 223 27.96 0.76 16.63
N GLY A 224 28.81 0.33 15.70
CA GLY A 224 28.46 0.08 14.30
C GLY A 224 27.81 1.29 13.63
N HIS A 225 26.82 1.02 12.76
CA HIS A 225 26.01 2.04 12.08
C HIS A 225 24.95 2.62 13.02
N SER A 226 24.79 3.93 13.03
CA SER A 226 23.99 4.64 14.03
C SER A 226 23.28 5.86 13.44
N LEU A 227 22.16 6.24 14.05
CA LEU A 227 21.53 7.55 13.88
C LEU A 227 21.48 8.23 15.24
N VAL A 228 21.97 9.45 15.35
CA VAL A 228 21.98 10.21 16.61
C VAL A 228 21.47 11.63 16.39
N ALA A 229 20.75 12.20 17.34
CA ALA A 229 20.41 13.62 17.30
C ALA A 229 21.69 14.45 17.55
N PRO A 230 21.86 15.62 16.91
CA PRO A 230 22.99 16.51 17.17
C PRO A 230 23.23 16.85 18.65
N ALA A 231 22.18 17.01 19.44
CA ALA A 231 22.26 17.26 20.89
C ALA A 231 22.23 15.99 21.76
N THR A 232 22.65 14.84 21.21
CA THR A 232 22.92 13.65 22.04
C THR A 232 24.14 13.86 22.94
N ASP A 233 24.29 12.99 23.95
CA ASP A 233 25.48 12.98 24.80
C ASP A 233 26.74 12.77 23.94
N ALA A 234 27.85 13.44 24.28
CA ALA A 234 29.11 13.33 23.55
C ALA A 234 29.60 11.86 23.40
N MET A 235 29.23 10.97 24.34
CA MET A 235 29.51 9.53 24.24
C MET A 235 28.79 8.83 23.08
N TYR A 236 27.72 9.40 22.53
CA TYR A 236 27.03 8.88 21.34
C TYR A 236 27.39 9.66 20.07
N LEU A 237 27.92 10.89 20.17
CA LEU A 237 28.57 11.56 19.03
C LEU A 237 29.90 10.91 18.65
N GLN A 238 30.60 10.26 19.60
CA GLN A 238 31.85 9.52 19.35
C GLN A 238 32.87 10.33 18.51
N GLY A 239 33.11 11.57 18.93
CA GLY A 239 34.05 12.48 18.27
C GLY A 239 33.61 13.07 16.93
N ALA A 240 32.34 12.91 16.51
CA ALA A 240 31.81 13.57 15.33
C ALA A 240 31.87 15.10 15.48
N VAL A 241 32.38 15.79 14.45
CA VAL A 241 32.43 17.25 14.39
C VAL A 241 31.14 17.76 13.74
N LEU A 242 30.38 18.57 14.47
CA LEU A 242 29.12 19.13 14.00
C LEU A 242 29.33 20.56 13.46
N PRO A 243 28.66 20.96 12.38
CA PRO A 243 28.63 22.37 11.96
C PRO A 243 28.05 23.29 13.04
N ALA A 244 28.44 24.56 13.01
CA ALA A 244 27.94 25.55 13.98
C ALA A 244 26.40 25.64 13.93
N GLY A 245 25.76 25.60 15.09
CA GLY A 245 24.30 25.65 15.23
C GLY A 245 23.57 24.31 15.03
N VAL A 246 24.22 23.25 14.54
CA VAL A 246 23.62 21.91 14.42
C VAL A 246 23.50 21.28 15.81
N ASN A 247 22.36 21.51 16.48
CA ASN A 247 22.15 21.19 17.89
C ASN A 247 20.73 20.71 18.25
N ARG A 248 19.96 20.19 17.28
CA ARG A 248 18.60 19.69 17.53
C ARG A 248 18.61 18.41 18.37
N ASN A 249 17.58 18.27 19.20
CA ASN A 249 17.37 17.13 20.08
C ASN A 249 16.12 16.34 19.65
N ALA A 250 16.24 15.56 18.57
CA ALA A 250 15.16 14.68 18.11
C ALA A 250 15.04 13.43 19.01
N PHE A 251 13.82 12.97 19.26
CA PHE A 251 13.60 11.66 19.88
C PHE A 251 13.75 10.56 18.83
N ILE A 252 14.39 9.44 19.20
CA ILE A 252 14.69 8.31 18.33
C ILE A 252 14.35 7.01 19.08
N SER A 253 13.46 6.20 18.51
CA SER A 253 13.09 4.89 19.07
C SER A 253 13.30 3.78 18.05
N LYS A 254 14.11 2.78 18.40
CA LYS A 254 14.40 1.65 17.49
C LYS A 254 13.18 0.75 17.31
N ALA A 255 12.88 0.43 16.05
CA ALA A 255 11.93 -0.58 15.67
C ALA A 255 12.67 -1.81 15.10
N GLY A 256 12.72 -2.88 15.89
CA GLY A 256 13.16 -4.18 15.40
C GLY A 256 12.10 -4.83 14.51
N GLN A 257 12.51 -5.38 13.37
CA GLN A 257 11.67 -6.19 12.46
C GLN A 257 10.43 -5.54 11.84
N LEU A 258 10.19 -4.22 12.04
CA LEU A 258 9.18 -3.48 11.29
C LEU A 258 9.69 -3.24 9.86
N ARG A 259 9.12 -3.94 8.88
CA ARG A 259 9.53 -3.89 7.48
C ARG A 259 8.36 -3.39 6.62
N ASP A 260 8.17 -2.07 6.61
CA ASP A 260 7.16 -1.43 5.76
C ASP A 260 7.37 -1.80 4.28
N GLN A 261 6.30 -2.25 3.63
CA GLN A 261 6.34 -2.80 2.28
C GLN A 261 6.74 -1.75 1.24
N GLN A 262 6.31 -0.49 1.39
CA GLN A 262 6.60 0.58 0.43
C GLN A 262 8.05 1.06 0.56
N LEU A 263 8.59 1.12 1.79
CA LEU A 263 9.99 1.47 2.06
C LEU A 263 10.97 0.32 1.76
N ALA A 264 10.61 -0.91 2.11
CA ALA A 264 11.48 -2.08 1.99
C ALA A 264 11.38 -2.77 0.62
N ARG A 265 10.24 -2.64 -0.07
CA ARG A 265 9.88 -3.36 -1.32
C ARG A 265 10.02 -4.88 -1.22
N LEU A 266 9.81 -5.42 -0.01
CA LEU A 266 9.77 -6.85 0.26
C LEU A 266 8.37 -7.42 0.00
N GLN A 267 8.26 -8.75 -0.02
CA GLN A 267 7.01 -9.50 -0.21
C GLN A 267 6.03 -9.46 0.98
N PHE A 268 6.39 -8.80 2.09
CA PHE A 268 5.59 -8.77 3.31
C PHE A 268 4.64 -7.57 3.30
N GLY A 269 3.33 -7.81 3.45
CA GLY A 269 2.28 -6.78 3.41
C GLY A 269 2.11 -5.98 4.70
N VAL A 270 3.19 -5.53 5.34
CA VAL A 270 3.14 -4.62 6.50
C VAL A 270 3.23 -3.19 5.99
N PHE A 271 2.34 -2.30 6.41
CA PHE A 271 2.33 -0.90 5.99
C PHE A 271 2.22 0.00 7.22
N ILE A 272 3.07 1.01 7.30
CA ILE A 272 2.95 2.13 8.23
C ILE A 272 2.01 3.17 7.61
N ASP A 273 1.00 3.60 8.36
CA ASP A 273 0.03 4.61 7.93
C ASP A 273 0.00 5.88 8.82
N ASP A 274 -0.87 6.83 8.46
CA ASP A 274 -1.08 8.09 9.17
C ASP A 274 -1.46 7.86 10.66
N ALA A 275 -2.23 6.82 10.97
CA ALA A 275 -2.73 6.54 12.31
C ALA A 275 -1.65 5.92 13.20
N ASP A 276 -0.69 5.17 12.63
CA ASP A 276 0.51 4.74 13.36
C ASP A 276 1.32 5.95 13.84
N PHE A 277 1.51 6.95 12.96
CA PHE A 277 2.22 8.18 13.29
C PHE A 277 1.50 9.03 14.35
N GLU A 278 0.17 9.16 14.26
CA GLU A 278 -0.64 9.88 15.25
C GLU A 278 -0.58 9.23 16.64
N LYS A 279 -0.71 7.89 16.70
CA LYS A 279 -0.82 7.12 17.94
C LYS A 279 0.53 6.76 18.57
N LEU A 280 1.64 6.96 17.86
CA LEU A 280 2.98 6.66 18.34
C LEU A 280 3.27 7.39 19.67
N ASN A 281 3.51 6.64 20.74
CA ASN A 281 4.10 7.18 21.96
C ASN A 281 5.63 7.07 21.88
N ILE A 282 6.28 8.18 21.52
CA ILE A 282 7.75 8.30 21.48
C ILE A 282 8.31 9.12 22.65
N ALA A 283 7.45 9.61 23.56
CA ALA A 283 7.86 10.43 24.70
C ALA A 283 8.84 9.67 25.62
N GLY A 284 9.96 10.30 25.98
CA GLY A 284 11.00 9.68 26.80
C GLY A 284 11.89 8.66 26.07
N SER A 285 11.76 8.52 24.74
CA SER A 285 12.73 7.78 23.93
C SER A 285 14.12 8.43 24.00
N PRO A 286 15.21 7.67 23.83
CA PRO A 286 16.55 8.25 23.70
C PRO A 286 16.63 9.16 22.46
N ASN A 287 17.72 9.93 22.37
CA ASN A 287 18.04 10.74 21.20
C ASN A 287 19.16 10.11 20.35
N TYR A 288 19.30 8.79 20.42
CA TYR A 288 20.29 8.00 19.69
C TYR A 288 19.79 6.58 19.39
N ALA A 289 20.29 5.99 18.32
CA ALA A 289 20.08 4.60 17.94
C ALA A 289 21.37 4.02 17.35
N ILE A 290 22.12 3.29 18.18
CA ILE A 290 23.37 2.63 17.76
C ILE A 290 23.17 1.21 17.24
N ASN A 291 24.14 0.66 16.51
CA ASN A 291 24.20 -0.73 16.05
C ASN A 291 23.01 -1.15 15.16
N MET A 292 22.55 -0.21 14.34
CA MET A 292 21.55 -0.43 13.32
C MET A 292 22.02 -1.52 12.34
N LYS A 293 21.07 -2.31 11.85
CA LYS A 293 21.31 -3.40 10.89
C LYS A 293 20.45 -3.20 9.65
N ALA A 294 20.85 -3.82 8.54
CA ALA A 294 19.98 -3.88 7.37
C ALA A 294 18.62 -4.49 7.76
N GLN A 295 17.56 -3.96 7.17
CA GLN A 295 16.16 -4.32 7.44
C GLN A 295 15.64 -4.01 8.85
N THR A 296 16.29 -3.08 9.56
CA THR A 296 15.76 -2.45 10.79
C THR A 296 15.40 -0.99 10.53
N GLY A 297 14.70 -0.33 11.46
CA GLY A 297 14.46 1.10 11.36
C GLY A 297 14.32 1.80 12.71
N VAL A 298 14.09 3.11 12.65
CA VAL A 298 13.82 3.97 13.81
C VAL A 298 12.59 4.81 13.56
N TRP A 299 11.78 4.97 14.59
CA TRP A 299 10.85 6.09 14.72
C TRP A 299 11.61 7.33 15.18
N VAL A 300 11.22 8.49 14.65
CA VAL A 300 11.83 9.79 14.95
C VAL A 300 10.72 10.81 15.20
N GLU A 301 10.89 11.68 16.18
CA GLU A 301 10.10 12.91 16.36
C GLU A 301 11.07 14.09 16.39
N THR A 302 10.79 15.11 15.56
CA THR A 302 11.67 16.27 15.42
C THR A 302 11.67 17.13 16.68
N ALA A 303 12.76 17.84 16.95
CA ALA A 303 12.92 18.61 18.18
C ALA A 303 11.84 19.70 18.37
N ASP A 304 11.30 20.23 17.26
CA ASP A 304 10.20 21.20 17.21
C ASP A 304 8.79 20.55 17.13
N LYS A 305 8.71 19.22 17.16
CA LYS A 305 7.49 18.40 17.08
C LYS A 305 6.61 18.70 15.87
N LYS A 306 7.19 19.19 14.77
CA LYS A 306 6.47 19.41 13.50
C LYS A 306 6.29 18.13 12.70
N TYR A 307 7.18 17.15 12.88
CA TYR A 307 7.15 15.91 12.12
C TYR A 307 7.45 14.70 12.99
N ARG A 308 6.80 13.59 12.65
CA ARG A 308 7.32 12.25 12.94
C ARG A 308 7.80 11.58 11.67
N ALA A 309 8.77 10.70 11.79
CA ALA A 309 9.27 9.92 10.67
C ALA A 309 9.59 8.47 11.07
N TYR A 310 9.53 7.59 10.09
CA TYR A 310 10.07 6.24 10.16
C TYR A 310 11.21 6.13 9.15
N VAL A 311 12.42 5.94 9.66
CA VAL A 311 13.64 5.80 8.86
C VAL A 311 14.01 4.33 8.82
N TYR A 312 13.92 3.71 7.65
CA TYR A 312 14.22 2.31 7.39
C TYR A 312 15.62 2.15 6.79
N PHE A 313 16.41 1.20 7.28
CA PHE A 313 17.71 0.84 6.70
C PHE A 313 17.54 -0.26 5.64
N ASN A 314 17.50 0.13 4.36
CA ASN A 314 17.41 -0.81 3.24
C ASN A 314 18.65 -1.70 3.14
N SER A 315 19.84 -1.12 3.24
CA SER A 315 21.12 -1.83 3.18
C SER A 315 22.20 -1.11 3.97
N ILE A 316 23.26 -1.84 4.33
CA ILE A 316 24.39 -1.36 5.12
C ILE A 316 25.69 -1.90 4.52
N ASN A 317 26.77 -1.12 4.57
CA ASN A 317 28.11 -1.50 4.15
C ASN A 317 29.16 -0.98 5.14
N ASP A 318 29.64 -1.87 6.01
CA ASP A 318 30.66 -1.63 7.03
C ASP A 318 32.01 -1.17 6.43
N VAL A 319 32.39 -1.67 5.25
CA VAL A 319 33.67 -1.34 4.59
C VAL A 319 33.63 0.07 3.99
N ALA A 320 32.52 0.43 3.33
CA ALA A 320 32.32 1.76 2.76
C ALA A 320 31.83 2.80 3.80
N GLN A 321 31.54 2.34 5.03
CA GLN A 321 31.02 3.14 6.14
C GLN A 321 29.72 3.88 5.77
N SER A 322 28.87 3.20 5.00
CA SER A 322 27.68 3.78 4.37
C SER A 322 26.43 2.91 4.56
N ALA A 323 25.27 3.51 4.41
CA ALA A 323 23.99 2.81 4.34
C ALA A 323 23.09 3.43 3.26
N VAL A 324 22.03 2.71 2.91
CA VAL A 324 20.91 3.23 2.13
C VAL A 324 19.70 3.21 3.04
N ILE A 325 19.03 4.36 3.18
CA ILE A 325 17.85 4.54 4.02
C ILE A 325 16.65 5.02 3.20
N SER A 326 15.45 4.69 3.64
CA SER A 326 14.20 5.21 3.08
C SER A 326 13.35 5.79 4.23
N ILE A 327 12.62 6.86 3.97
CA ILE A 327 11.91 7.62 5.00
C ILE A 327 10.43 7.76 4.63
N LYS A 328 9.54 7.36 5.55
CA LYS A 328 8.17 7.88 5.62
C LYS A 328 8.13 9.00 6.66
N ARG A 329 7.43 10.08 6.37
CA ARG A 329 7.28 11.23 7.28
C ARG A 329 5.82 11.66 7.36
N TYR A 330 5.35 11.95 8.56
CA TYR A 330 4.02 12.52 8.83
C TYR A 330 4.14 13.91 9.47
N PRO A 331 3.44 14.94 8.94
CA PRO A 331 3.30 16.23 9.63
C PRO A 331 2.33 16.10 10.82
N LEU A 332 2.78 16.54 12.00
CA LEU A 332 1.98 16.56 13.23
C LEU A 332 1.00 17.74 13.28
#